data_AF-A0AA95JYN4-F1
#
_entry.id   AF-A0AA95JYN4-F1
#
_cell.length_a   1.000
_cell.length_b   1.000
_cell.length_c   1.000
_cell.angle_alpha   90.00
_cell.angle_beta   90.00
_cell.angle_gamma   90.00
#
_symmetry.space_group_name_H-M   'P 1'
#
loop_
_entity.id
_entity.type
_entity.pdbx_description
1 polymer ?
#
loop_
_entity_poly.entity_id
_entity_poly.type
_entity_poly.pdbx_seq_one_letter_code
_entity_poly.pdbx_strand_id
1 'polypeptide(L)'
;MRRIKNEKNILHFFTSNNFFLGIAFYYKISLFPKEMKPISCNPNEKSTFFVNYKTSNETNFSQFNKNPEKLNFELNGEISEICLNSADNLEFLFDFSKIQVKSNSSILNINSIEPNFAFVNILVSNIGEIIQIKSSQDIEPLLLNLYKEYVKNSFANFKNYNGSGKIWENELLGFEGKSKYSYNFLHSGILQRRFVDDLPNTNSYVINTGKNVEKKYSSDSITSFTLDKRNLSKKISMIRKSKTYLNNRMIAEENTIFEKNVLTEKQTSALDKKILNSLVSNDLKGEEINERLMKKVLLENFKFKDFSSFLNSYTESKKENETEYFLQLKSLMSLNQNTFNEILNFTNKNSISNTFQNILISAAISLGTPESQSFLIELFNQEKDLNRKIVILGNLGNVEHPSKNTEDFIFAQLNPNNNLNLYNTAELALGNIASNLKNYSPEREVYIFNSLLNILKENPNSIKRQVTIYALGNYADSKILETLKQELSSSDEDVRKAAVYALRFINLAEPDDLLAKVLRNEKRESVTLSALEAISFRKQRDDIVSLERILLHESPSELIRMQVLKNFSLIGLQNEINYAKNYDSAKSIRTYAENLLLRFKYDF
;
A
#
# COMPACT_ATOMS: atom_id res chain seq x y z
N MET A 1 46.69 39.01 -35.00
CA MET A 1 47.36 40.30 -35.28
C MET A 1 48.78 40.29 -34.70
N ARG A 2 49.59 41.34 -34.96
CA ARG A 2 50.88 41.69 -34.26
C ARG A 2 50.69 41.69 -32.72
N ARG A 3 51.66 41.54 -31.80
CA ARG A 3 53.17 41.57 -31.67
C ARG A 3 53.49 40.92 -30.27
N ILE A 4 54.68 40.64 -29.70
CA ILE A 4 56.14 40.69 -30.01
C ILE A 4 56.85 39.62 -29.11
N LYS A 5 57.94 38.93 -29.53
CA LYS A 5 59.35 38.91 -29.00
C LYS A 5 59.66 39.19 -27.50
N ASN A 6 60.82 38.83 -26.90
CA ASN A 6 61.80 37.71 -27.07
C ASN A 6 63.05 37.92 -26.14
N GLU A 7 63.43 36.95 -25.27
CA GLU A 7 64.72 36.87 -24.52
C GLU A 7 64.81 35.44 -23.90
N LYS A 8 65.90 34.62 -23.82
CA LYS A 8 67.38 34.74 -23.77
C LYS A 8 67.93 35.28 -22.44
N ASN A 9 68.97 34.69 -21.78
CA ASN A 9 69.86 33.54 -22.08
C ASN A 9 70.61 33.06 -20.79
N ILE A 10 71.65 32.18 -20.92
CA ILE A 10 72.72 31.83 -19.92
C ILE A 10 72.28 30.78 -18.85
N LEU A 11 72.74 29.50 -18.82
CA LEU A 11 74.06 28.88 -18.48
C LEU A 11 74.52 29.14 -17.00
N HIS A 12 75.14 28.22 -16.23
CA HIS A 12 76.05 27.10 -16.54
C HIS A 12 76.01 25.98 -15.46
N PHE A 13 76.70 24.85 -15.71
CA PHE A 13 76.97 23.74 -14.75
C PHE A 13 77.83 24.13 -13.54
N PHE A 14 77.65 23.46 -12.38
CA PHE A 14 78.69 22.62 -11.72
C PHE A 14 78.12 21.72 -10.60
N THR A 15 78.90 20.74 -10.12
CA THR A 15 78.49 19.63 -9.23
C THR A 15 79.27 19.55 -7.92
N SER A 16 78.60 19.24 -6.80
CA SER A 16 79.23 18.72 -5.57
C SER A 16 78.23 17.89 -4.73
N ASN A 17 78.71 16.82 -4.10
CA ASN A 17 77.87 15.84 -3.37
C ASN A 17 77.60 16.22 -1.90
N ASN A 18 76.62 15.51 -1.32
CA ASN A 18 76.35 15.31 0.11
C ASN A 18 75.82 16.50 0.93
N PHE A 19 74.50 16.48 1.19
CA PHE A 19 74.05 16.18 2.56
C PHE A 19 72.73 15.37 2.57
N PHE A 20 72.39 14.80 3.72
CA PHE A 20 71.34 13.79 3.89
C PHE A 20 69.92 14.36 4.12
N LEU A 21 68.93 13.46 4.03
CA LEU A 21 67.61 13.52 4.70
C LEU A 21 66.62 14.62 4.25
N GLY A 22 65.91 14.35 3.16
CA GLY A 22 64.65 15.03 2.83
C GLY A 22 63.97 14.43 1.60
N ILE A 23 62.62 14.39 1.59
CA ILE A 23 61.78 14.09 0.42
C ILE A 23 62.04 12.72 -0.26
N ALA A 24 61.79 11.64 0.48
CA ALA A 24 61.70 10.26 -0.07
C ALA A 24 60.40 9.54 0.33
N PHE A 25 59.32 10.28 0.62
CA PHE A 25 58.10 9.73 1.22
C PHE A 25 56.81 10.52 0.87
N TYR A 26 56.49 10.72 -0.43
CA TYR A 26 55.15 11.21 -0.82
C TYR A 26 54.52 10.63 -2.10
N TYR A 27 55.13 9.60 -2.72
CA TYR A 27 54.47 8.79 -3.75
C TYR A 27 54.54 7.30 -3.40
N LYS A 28 53.68 6.89 -2.45
CA LYS A 28 53.47 5.47 -2.15
C LYS A 28 52.04 5.05 -2.45
N ILE A 29 51.81 4.83 -3.75
CA ILE A 29 50.89 3.83 -4.31
C ILE A 29 49.41 4.03 -3.92
N SER A 30 48.63 4.60 -4.84
CA SER A 30 47.19 4.36 -4.87
C SER A 30 46.93 2.93 -5.35
N LEU A 31 46.66 2.02 -4.41
CA LEU A 31 46.25 0.63 -4.66
C LEU A 31 44.76 0.45 -4.37
N PHE A 32 43.94 1.22 -5.09
CA PHE A 32 42.50 1.00 -5.19
C PHE A 32 42.09 1.10 -6.67
N PRO A 33 41.94 -0.04 -7.36
CA PRO A 33 41.23 -0.08 -8.64
C PRO A 33 39.78 0.41 -8.46
N LYS A 34 39.10 0.73 -9.57
CA LYS A 34 37.63 0.92 -9.58
C LYS A 34 36.93 -0.43 -9.46
N GLU A 35 37.10 -1.08 -8.33
CA GLU A 35 36.45 -2.35 -8.01
C GLU A 35 35.09 -2.09 -7.38
N MET A 36 34.04 -2.57 -8.07
CA MET A 36 32.85 -3.04 -7.36
C MET A 36 33.28 -4.03 -6.28
N LYS A 37 32.53 -4.10 -5.19
CA LYS A 37 32.70 -5.14 -4.17
C LYS A 37 31.67 -6.26 -4.42
N PRO A 38 31.92 -7.20 -5.34
CA PRO A 38 31.06 -8.35 -5.48
C PRO A 38 31.10 -9.15 -4.17
N ILE A 39 29.93 -9.63 -3.75
CA ILE A 39 29.83 -10.75 -2.84
C ILE A 39 30.26 -11.99 -3.62
N SER A 40 31.04 -12.87 -3.01
CA SER A 40 31.43 -14.15 -3.61
C SER A 40 31.57 -15.25 -2.56
N CYS A 41 31.28 -16.48 -2.94
CA CYS A 41 31.43 -17.68 -2.12
C CYS A 41 32.12 -18.79 -2.94
N ASN A 42 32.82 -19.72 -2.29
CA ASN A 42 33.36 -20.88 -3.02
C ASN A 42 32.28 -21.97 -3.10
N PRO A 43 32.04 -22.59 -4.27
CA PRO A 43 31.12 -23.71 -4.37
C PRO A 43 31.45 -24.83 -3.38
N ASN A 44 30.41 -25.41 -2.77
CA ASN A 44 30.43 -26.40 -1.69
C ASN A 44 31.11 -25.95 -0.38
N GLU A 45 31.32 -24.65 -0.17
CA GLU A 45 31.64 -24.11 1.16
C GLU A 45 30.40 -24.10 2.04
N LYS A 46 30.43 -24.87 3.14
CA LYS A 46 29.43 -24.88 4.22
C LYS A 46 29.95 -24.05 5.39
N SER A 47 29.29 -22.93 5.65
CA SER A 47 29.50 -22.09 6.84
C SER A 47 28.38 -22.33 7.83
N THR A 48 28.70 -22.66 9.07
CA THR A 48 27.72 -22.85 10.16
C THR A 48 27.83 -21.69 11.14
N PHE A 49 26.69 -21.10 11.46
CA PHE A 49 26.54 -19.93 12.31
C PHE A 49 25.72 -20.26 13.56
N PHE A 50 26.10 -19.70 14.71
CA PHE A 50 25.19 -19.57 15.84
C PHE A 50 24.29 -18.35 15.60
N VAL A 51 22.99 -18.54 15.82
CA VAL A 51 21.97 -17.52 15.62
C VAL A 51 21.15 -17.35 16.87
N ASN A 52 20.87 -16.09 17.21
CA ASN A 52 20.07 -15.66 18.35
C ASN A 52 19.18 -14.50 17.89
N TYR A 53 17.90 -14.76 17.69
CA TYR A 53 16.88 -13.77 17.33
C TYR A 53 15.88 -13.67 18.48
N LYS A 54 15.64 -12.47 19.00
CA LYS A 54 14.67 -12.21 20.06
C LYS A 54 13.82 -11.01 19.68
N THR A 55 12.51 -11.11 19.81
CA THR A 55 11.61 -9.96 19.63
C THR A 55 10.56 -9.93 20.72
N SER A 56 10.36 -8.76 21.28
CA SER A 56 9.30 -8.46 22.25
C SER A 56 8.36 -7.42 21.63
N ASN A 57 7.09 -7.77 21.52
CA ASN A 57 6.01 -6.90 21.01
C ASN A 57 5.02 -6.64 22.15
N GLU A 58 4.75 -5.37 22.42
CA GLU A 58 3.76 -4.93 23.41
C GLU A 58 2.61 -4.23 22.70
N THR A 59 1.46 -4.89 22.64
CA THR A 59 0.26 -4.41 21.94
C THR A 59 -0.74 -3.81 22.94
N ASN A 60 -1.07 -2.54 22.76
CA ASN A 60 -2.01 -1.80 23.61
C ASN A 60 -3.38 -1.70 22.93
N PHE A 61 -4.26 -2.65 23.26
CA PHE A 61 -5.64 -2.70 22.78
C PHE A 61 -6.65 -2.01 23.73
N SER A 62 -6.21 -1.06 24.57
CA SER A 62 -7.08 -0.33 25.51
C SER A 62 -8.28 0.36 24.85
N GLN A 63 -8.10 0.89 23.64
CA GLN A 63 -9.19 1.47 22.82
C GLN A 63 -10.27 0.46 22.38
N PHE A 64 -10.03 -0.84 22.56
CA PHE A 64 -10.99 -1.94 22.34
C PHE A 64 -11.43 -2.60 23.66
N ASN A 65 -11.25 -1.91 24.81
CA ASN A 65 -11.50 -2.41 26.16
C ASN A 65 -10.77 -3.73 26.49
N LYS A 66 -9.59 -3.95 25.89
CA LYS A 66 -8.73 -5.10 26.18
C LYS A 66 -7.50 -4.71 26.99
N ASN A 67 -7.05 -5.63 27.85
CA ASN A 67 -5.76 -5.54 28.52
C ASN A 67 -4.61 -5.55 27.49
N PRO A 68 -3.46 -4.92 27.79
CA PRO A 68 -2.28 -5.00 26.94
C PRO A 68 -1.71 -6.42 26.94
N GLU A 69 -1.39 -6.92 25.75
CA GLU A 69 -0.77 -8.23 25.54
C GLU A 69 0.74 -8.04 25.25
N LYS A 70 1.59 -8.90 25.81
CA LYS A 70 3.04 -8.91 25.56
C LYS A 70 3.45 -10.22 24.90
N LEU A 71 3.78 -10.18 23.62
CA LEU A 71 4.24 -11.33 22.85
C LEU A 71 5.76 -11.32 22.77
N ASN A 72 6.38 -12.32 23.40
CA ASN A 72 7.81 -12.55 23.40
C ASN A 72 8.13 -13.79 22.57
N PHE A 73 9.02 -13.63 21.60
CA PHE A 73 9.45 -14.68 20.68
C PHE A 73 10.97 -14.75 20.67
N GLU A 74 11.51 -15.97 20.76
CA GLU A 74 12.94 -16.27 20.68
C GLU A 74 13.19 -17.44 19.74
N LEU A 75 14.17 -17.27 18.86
CA LEU A 75 14.67 -18.29 17.94
C LEU A 75 16.19 -18.38 18.14
N ASN A 76 16.69 -19.56 18.51
CA ASN A 76 18.11 -19.76 18.74
C ASN A 76 18.60 -21.13 18.26
N GLY A 77 19.88 -21.26 17.94
CA GLY A 77 20.49 -22.52 17.51
C GLY A 77 21.58 -22.36 16.44
N GLU A 78 21.86 -23.45 15.74
CA GLU A 78 22.76 -23.45 14.59
C GLU A 78 21.98 -23.31 13.28
N ILE A 79 22.49 -22.49 12.35
CA ILE A 79 22.04 -22.44 10.96
C ILE A 79 23.26 -22.72 10.08
N SER A 80 23.11 -23.55 9.05
CA SER A 80 24.17 -23.75 8.06
C SER A 80 23.81 -23.19 6.71
N GLU A 81 24.80 -22.58 6.05
CA GLU A 81 24.68 -21.90 4.77
C GLU A 81 25.70 -22.55 3.82
N ILE A 82 25.21 -23.12 2.72
CA ILE A 82 26.00 -23.86 1.73
C ILE A 82 25.96 -23.08 0.42
N CYS A 83 27.12 -22.60 -0.04
CA CYS A 83 27.26 -22.02 -1.38
C CYS A 83 27.15 -23.14 -2.43
N LEU A 84 26.12 -23.12 -3.26
CA LEU A 84 25.90 -24.10 -4.33
C LEU A 84 26.50 -23.65 -5.66
N ASN A 85 26.42 -22.35 -5.95
CA ASN A 85 26.89 -21.75 -7.19
C ASN A 85 27.48 -20.36 -6.92
N SER A 86 28.52 -20.00 -7.68
CA SER A 86 29.27 -18.74 -7.58
C SER A 86 29.38 -18.00 -8.92
N ALA A 87 28.36 -18.13 -9.77
CA ALA A 87 28.22 -17.40 -11.02
C ALA A 87 27.75 -15.95 -10.78
N ASP A 88 27.25 -15.26 -11.82
CA ASP A 88 26.78 -13.87 -11.75
C ASP A 88 25.75 -13.63 -10.62
N ASN A 89 24.96 -14.66 -10.33
CA ASN A 89 24.16 -14.77 -9.11
C ASN A 89 24.67 -15.95 -8.26
N LEU A 90 24.78 -15.71 -6.96
CA LEU A 90 25.14 -16.68 -5.94
C LEU A 90 23.91 -17.50 -5.55
N GLU A 91 24.05 -18.82 -5.57
CA GLU A 91 23.00 -19.72 -5.07
C GLU A 91 23.41 -20.30 -3.73
N PHE A 92 22.53 -20.19 -2.73
CA PHE A 92 22.76 -20.73 -1.39
C PHE A 92 21.63 -21.67 -0.96
N LEU A 93 21.98 -22.73 -0.24
CA LEU A 93 21.04 -23.50 0.58
C LEU A 93 21.26 -23.18 2.05
N PHE A 94 20.16 -22.89 2.75
CA PHE A 94 20.09 -22.66 4.18
C PHE A 94 19.45 -23.89 4.84
N ASP A 95 20.05 -24.34 5.93
CA ASP A 95 19.70 -25.51 6.74
C ASP A 95 19.41 -25.02 8.16
N PHE A 96 18.11 -24.95 8.49
CA PHE A 96 17.53 -24.47 9.74
C PHE A 96 17.22 -25.63 10.72
N SER A 97 17.66 -26.85 10.44
CA SER A 97 17.26 -28.07 11.17
C SER A 97 17.65 -28.12 12.65
N LYS A 98 18.65 -27.33 13.06
CA LYS A 98 19.20 -27.25 14.42
C LYS A 98 18.69 -26.06 15.25
N ILE A 99 17.55 -25.48 14.86
CA ILE A 99 16.98 -24.32 15.53
C ILE A 99 15.88 -24.73 16.51
N GLN A 100 15.88 -24.08 17.68
CA GLN A 100 14.77 -24.09 18.63
C GLN A 100 13.98 -22.78 18.52
N VAL A 101 12.66 -22.89 18.55
CA VAL A 101 11.73 -21.75 18.59
C VAL A 101 11.02 -21.77 19.95
N LYS A 102 10.90 -20.59 20.58
CA LYS A 102 10.23 -20.39 21.87
C LYS A 102 9.34 -19.17 21.75
N SER A 103 8.09 -19.30 22.17
CA SER A 103 7.10 -18.24 22.19
C SER A 103 6.30 -18.32 23.48
N ASN A 104 5.88 -17.18 24.02
CA ASN A 104 4.86 -17.16 25.08
C ASN A 104 3.43 -17.11 24.55
N SER A 105 3.25 -17.10 23.22
CA SER A 105 1.94 -17.05 22.58
C SER A 105 1.39 -18.45 22.31
N SER A 106 0.11 -18.66 22.66
CA SER A 106 -0.73 -19.79 22.24
C SER A 106 -0.74 -20.01 20.71
N ILE A 107 -0.40 -18.98 19.93
CA ILE A 107 -0.38 -19.02 18.48
C ILE A 107 0.73 -19.93 17.94
N LEU A 108 1.86 -20.07 18.66
CA LEU A 108 3.12 -20.67 18.21
C LEU A 108 3.59 -21.80 19.15
N ASN A 109 3.44 -23.05 18.71
CA ASN A 109 3.87 -24.23 19.48
C ASN A 109 4.84 -25.12 18.67
N ILE A 110 5.83 -24.48 18.01
CA ILE A 110 6.85 -25.15 17.18
C ILE A 110 8.02 -25.57 18.08
N ASN A 111 7.90 -26.73 18.73
CA ASN A 111 8.95 -27.26 19.61
C ASN A 111 10.16 -27.83 18.85
N SER A 112 9.97 -28.20 17.58
CA SER A 112 11.02 -28.66 16.67
C SER A 112 10.58 -28.41 15.21
N ILE A 113 11.55 -28.20 14.32
CA ILE A 113 11.32 -28.06 12.87
C ILE A 113 11.41 -29.46 12.25
N GLU A 114 10.41 -29.87 11.46
CA GLU A 114 10.48 -31.14 10.73
C GLU A 114 11.54 -31.06 9.61
N PRO A 115 12.28 -32.14 9.31
CA PRO A 115 13.35 -32.13 8.31
C PRO A 115 12.91 -31.63 6.92
N ASN A 116 11.65 -31.87 6.54
CA ASN A 116 11.08 -31.44 5.25
C ASN A 116 10.87 -29.91 5.16
N PHE A 117 10.81 -29.22 6.29
CA PHE A 117 10.64 -27.76 6.36
C PHE A 117 11.94 -27.02 6.69
N ALA A 118 13.02 -27.74 7.05
CA ALA A 118 14.28 -27.16 7.48
C ALA A 118 15.12 -26.49 6.37
N PHE A 119 14.74 -26.62 5.09
CA PHE A 119 15.56 -26.19 3.96
C PHE A 119 14.96 -25.03 3.17
N VAL A 120 15.80 -24.03 2.89
CA VAL A 120 15.46 -22.89 2.03
C VAL A 120 16.57 -22.67 1.02
N ASN A 121 16.22 -22.58 -0.26
CA ASN A 121 17.13 -22.22 -1.34
C ASN A 121 16.91 -20.75 -1.73
N ILE A 122 17.98 -19.99 -1.90
CA ILE A 122 17.91 -18.59 -2.32
C ILE A 122 18.86 -18.30 -3.47
N LEU A 123 18.47 -17.32 -4.29
CA LEU A 123 19.33 -16.71 -5.31
C LEU A 123 19.59 -15.27 -4.92
N VAL A 124 20.86 -14.87 -4.86
CA VAL A 124 21.32 -13.52 -4.46
C VAL A 124 22.26 -12.99 -5.52
N SER A 125 22.07 -11.74 -5.95
CA SER A 125 22.98 -11.10 -6.90
C SER A 125 24.38 -10.91 -6.32
N ASN A 126 25.37 -10.75 -7.19
CA ASN A 126 26.73 -10.34 -6.79
C ASN A 126 26.79 -9.01 -6.00
N ILE A 127 25.74 -8.18 -5.98
CA ILE A 127 25.63 -6.97 -5.14
C ILE A 127 24.79 -7.15 -3.86
N GLY A 128 24.37 -8.38 -3.52
CA GLY A 128 23.62 -8.65 -2.28
C GLY A 128 22.14 -8.27 -2.34
N GLU A 129 21.54 -8.29 -3.52
CA GLU A 129 20.09 -8.18 -3.71
C GLU A 129 19.49 -9.59 -3.81
N ILE A 130 18.50 -9.91 -2.98
CA ILE A 130 17.85 -11.22 -3.00
C ILE A 130 16.88 -11.24 -4.18
N ILE A 131 17.07 -12.20 -5.09
CA ILE A 131 16.30 -12.33 -6.35
C ILE A 131 15.14 -13.32 -6.17
N GLN A 132 15.38 -14.43 -5.46
CA GLN A 132 14.43 -15.52 -5.32
C GLN A 132 14.60 -16.21 -3.96
N ILE A 133 13.49 -16.67 -3.40
CA ILE A 133 13.44 -17.62 -2.28
C ILE A 133 12.60 -18.84 -2.70
N LYS A 134 13.04 -20.03 -2.28
CA LYS A 134 12.31 -21.29 -2.44
C LYS A 134 12.30 -22.07 -1.13
N SER A 135 11.18 -22.70 -0.81
CA SER A 135 10.98 -23.54 0.38
C SER A 135 10.12 -24.76 0.02
N SER A 136 9.89 -25.66 0.97
CA SER A 136 8.82 -26.64 0.85
C SER A 136 7.47 -25.95 0.60
N GLN A 137 6.59 -26.61 -0.15
CA GLN A 137 5.24 -26.11 -0.48
C GLN A 137 4.31 -26.09 0.73
N ASP A 138 4.45 -27.08 1.62
CA ASP A 138 3.58 -27.26 2.79
C ASP A 138 4.14 -26.58 4.06
N ILE A 139 5.12 -25.69 3.91
CA ILE A 139 5.75 -24.99 5.03
C ILE A 139 4.74 -24.12 5.78
N GLU A 140 4.87 -24.07 7.11
CA GLU A 140 4.09 -23.18 7.95
C GLU A 140 4.56 -21.71 7.70
N PRO A 141 3.67 -20.77 7.29
CA PRO A 141 4.09 -19.43 6.89
C PRO A 141 4.78 -18.58 7.96
N LEU A 142 4.49 -18.78 9.25
CA LEU A 142 5.20 -18.08 10.33
C LEU A 142 6.63 -18.59 10.49
N LEU A 143 6.89 -19.88 10.30
CA LEU A 143 8.23 -20.43 10.09
C LEU A 143 8.90 -19.88 8.81
N LEU A 144 8.18 -19.79 7.68
CA LEU A 144 8.72 -19.25 6.43
C LEU A 144 9.08 -17.76 6.53
N ASN A 145 8.27 -16.92 7.17
CA ASN A 145 8.62 -15.50 7.34
C ASN A 145 9.80 -15.31 8.31
N LEU A 146 10.00 -16.18 9.31
CA LEU A 146 11.23 -16.19 10.11
C LEU A 146 12.45 -16.49 9.24
N TYR A 147 12.32 -17.38 8.25
CA TYR A 147 13.39 -17.63 7.27
C TYR A 147 13.60 -16.44 6.32
N LYS A 148 12.53 -15.81 5.82
CA LYS A 148 12.62 -14.57 5.00
C LYS A 148 13.33 -13.46 5.78
N GLU A 149 13.04 -13.28 7.06
CA GLU A 149 13.73 -12.31 7.92
C GLU A 149 15.20 -12.67 8.18
N TYR A 150 15.53 -13.94 8.38
CA TYR A 150 16.93 -14.37 8.49
C TYR A 150 17.71 -14.11 7.20
N VAL A 151 17.11 -14.37 6.05
CA VAL A 151 17.69 -14.13 4.72
C VAL A 151 17.85 -12.63 4.45
N LYS A 152 16.81 -11.80 4.66
CA LYS A 152 16.83 -10.33 4.53
C LYS A 152 17.95 -9.67 5.34
N ASN A 153 18.29 -10.27 6.49
CA ASN A 153 19.30 -9.74 7.40
C ASN A 153 20.68 -10.42 7.26
N SER A 154 20.84 -11.43 6.41
CA SER A 154 22.12 -12.15 6.24
C SER A 154 23.12 -11.44 5.32
N PHE A 155 22.66 -10.66 4.34
CA PHE A 155 23.50 -10.04 3.31
C PHE A 155 23.51 -8.51 3.44
N ALA A 156 24.68 -7.91 3.20
CA ALA A 156 24.80 -6.47 2.96
C ALA A 156 24.52 -6.18 1.48
N ASN A 157 23.91 -5.03 1.18
CA ASN A 157 23.51 -4.69 -0.18
C ASN A 157 24.34 -3.52 -0.73
N PHE A 158 25.05 -3.78 -1.83
CA PHE A 158 26.01 -2.89 -2.50
C PHE A 158 25.45 -2.26 -3.77
N LYS A 159 24.14 -2.35 -4.01
CA LYS A 159 23.45 -1.48 -4.97
C LYS A 159 23.78 -0.02 -4.64
N ASN A 160 23.89 0.84 -5.66
CA ASN A 160 24.32 2.24 -5.54
C ASN A 160 25.72 2.50 -4.90
N TYR A 161 26.50 1.48 -4.51
CA TYR A 161 27.85 1.68 -3.95
C TYR A 161 28.85 2.08 -5.04
N ASN A 162 29.28 3.35 -5.02
CA ASN A 162 30.12 3.94 -6.07
C ASN A 162 31.65 3.80 -5.85
N GLY A 163 32.09 3.00 -4.86
CA GLY A 163 33.50 2.80 -4.52
C GLY A 163 34.22 3.98 -3.83
N SER A 164 33.69 5.20 -3.94
CA SER A 164 34.29 6.43 -3.35
C SER A 164 33.61 6.93 -2.09
N GLY A 165 32.31 6.68 -1.94
CA GLY A 165 31.54 7.06 -0.75
C GLY A 165 31.79 6.11 0.41
N LYS A 166 31.91 6.65 1.63
CA LYS A 166 31.69 5.84 2.85
C LYS A 166 30.22 5.45 3.00
N ILE A 167 29.32 6.33 2.53
CA ILE A 167 27.87 6.25 2.71
C ILE A 167 27.18 6.08 1.35
N TRP A 168 26.13 5.24 1.30
CA TRP A 168 25.21 5.12 0.16
C TRP A 168 23.80 4.74 0.65
N GLU A 169 22.78 4.88 -0.21
CA GLU A 169 21.38 4.57 0.12
C GLU A 169 20.74 3.61 -0.88
N ASN A 170 19.88 2.71 -0.39
CA ASN A 170 19.14 1.73 -1.18
C ASN A 170 17.72 1.53 -0.64
N GLU A 171 16.76 1.31 -1.54
CA GLU A 171 15.53 0.59 -1.20
C GLU A 171 15.79 -0.92 -1.23
N LEU A 172 15.27 -1.66 -0.25
CA LEU A 172 15.15 -3.12 -0.29
C LEU A 172 13.68 -3.53 -0.21
N LEU A 173 13.27 -4.50 -1.02
CA LEU A 173 12.03 -5.24 -0.79
C LEU A 173 12.24 -6.25 0.36
N GLY A 174 11.20 -6.48 1.17
CA GLY A 174 11.17 -7.51 2.19
C GLY A 174 9.75 -7.73 2.74
N PHE A 175 9.64 -8.34 3.91
CA PHE A 175 8.36 -8.87 4.39
C PHE A 175 7.23 -7.83 4.54
N GLU A 176 7.53 -6.58 4.90
CA GLU A 176 6.56 -5.47 5.03
C GLU A 176 6.45 -4.59 3.77
N GLY A 177 6.98 -5.06 2.63
CA GLY A 177 7.13 -4.27 1.41
C GLY A 177 8.52 -3.65 1.28
N LYS A 178 8.62 -2.48 0.64
CA LYS A 178 9.89 -1.77 0.49
C LYS A 178 10.36 -1.15 1.82
N SER A 179 11.66 -0.89 1.94
CA SER A 179 12.25 -0.15 3.05
C SER A 179 13.54 0.54 2.60
N LYS A 180 13.67 1.84 2.83
CA LYS A 180 14.89 2.59 2.50
C LYS A 180 15.91 2.53 3.63
N TYR A 181 17.17 2.31 3.25
CA TYR A 181 18.30 2.13 4.16
C TYR A 181 19.52 2.95 3.72
N SER A 182 20.22 3.53 4.70
CA SER A 182 21.54 4.12 4.54
C SER A 182 22.59 3.15 5.05
N TYR A 183 23.65 2.99 4.28
CA TYR A 183 24.77 2.10 4.55
C TYR A 183 26.03 2.93 4.77
N ASN A 184 26.87 2.59 5.75
CA ASN A 184 28.09 3.33 6.09
C ASN A 184 29.24 2.40 6.52
N PHE A 185 30.38 2.45 5.82
CA PHE A 185 31.61 1.79 6.28
C PHE A 185 32.26 2.58 7.43
N LEU A 186 32.18 2.03 8.64
CA LEU A 186 32.80 2.63 9.83
C LEU A 186 34.34 2.52 9.75
N HIS A 187 34.83 1.33 9.40
CA HIS A 187 36.23 1.06 9.07
C HIS A 187 36.34 -0.21 8.19
N SER A 188 37.57 -0.65 7.88
CA SER A 188 37.81 -1.90 7.15
C SER A 188 37.05 -3.07 7.79
N GLY A 189 36.30 -3.81 6.98
CA GLY A 189 35.53 -4.99 7.41
C GLY A 189 34.25 -4.71 8.20
N ILE A 190 33.97 -3.49 8.67
CA ILE A 190 32.72 -3.19 9.41
C ILE A 190 31.84 -2.20 8.66
N LEU A 191 30.65 -2.69 8.28
CA LEU A 191 29.60 -1.97 7.58
C LEU A 191 28.38 -1.84 8.49
N GLN A 192 27.86 -0.63 8.63
CA GLN A 192 26.61 -0.34 9.32
C GLN A 192 25.49 -0.07 8.32
N ARG A 193 24.26 -0.50 8.62
CA ARG A 193 23.01 -0.18 7.93
C ARG A 193 22.05 0.46 8.93
N ARG A 194 21.39 1.54 8.54
CA ARG A 194 20.33 2.23 9.29
C ARG A 194 19.11 2.41 8.39
N PHE A 195 17.92 2.53 8.96
CA PHE A 195 16.76 3.01 8.20
C PHE A 195 16.94 4.49 7.82
N VAL A 196 16.33 4.91 6.71
CA VAL A 196 16.17 6.31 6.31
C VAL A 196 14.69 6.63 6.29
N ASP A 197 14.31 7.72 6.96
CA ASP A 197 12.96 8.30 6.91
C ASP A 197 13.05 9.50 5.96
N ASP A 198 12.42 9.40 4.78
CA ASP A 198 12.79 10.26 3.63
C ASP A 198 12.21 11.67 3.68
N LEU A 199 11.26 11.93 4.58
CA LEU A 199 10.72 13.26 4.86
C LEU A 199 10.34 13.40 6.34
N PRO A 200 10.88 14.40 7.08
CA PRO A 200 10.27 14.77 8.35
C PRO A 200 8.82 15.21 8.08
N ASN A 201 7.88 14.54 8.74
CA ASN A 201 6.41 14.65 8.60
C ASN A 201 5.70 13.78 7.54
N THR A 202 6.38 12.89 6.80
CA THR A 202 5.68 11.74 6.16
C THR A 202 6.36 10.43 6.54
N ASN A 203 5.97 9.89 7.68
CA ASN A 203 6.61 8.73 8.27
C ASN A 203 6.39 7.47 7.41
N SER A 204 7.44 6.65 7.27
CA SER A 204 7.41 5.19 7.27
C SER A 204 6.13 4.44 6.80
N TYR A 205 6.24 3.79 5.63
CA TYR A 205 5.47 2.64 5.12
C TYR A 205 4.06 2.35 5.71
N VAL A 206 3.06 2.71 4.91
CA VAL A 206 1.64 2.39 5.12
C VAL A 206 1.37 0.91 4.85
N ILE A 207 0.75 0.20 5.80
CA ILE A 207 0.25 -1.16 5.58
C ILE A 207 -1.18 -1.04 5.00
N ASN A 208 -1.25 -1.08 3.66
CA ASN A 208 -2.47 -0.94 2.84
C ASN A 208 -3.11 0.47 2.90
N THR A 209 -3.15 1.16 1.75
CA THR A 209 -3.66 2.55 1.62
C THR A 209 -5.16 2.72 1.88
N GLY A 210 -5.94 1.64 1.89
CA GLY A 210 -7.36 1.64 2.28
C GLY A 210 -7.57 1.45 3.79
N LYS A 211 -6.52 1.37 4.61
CA LYS A 211 -6.59 1.14 6.05
C LYS A 211 -5.67 2.13 6.77
N ASN A 212 -6.15 2.73 7.85
CA ASN A 212 -5.44 3.78 8.60
C ASN A 212 -4.33 3.21 9.51
N VAL A 213 -3.52 2.28 9.01
CA VAL A 213 -2.48 1.53 9.75
C VAL A 213 -1.08 1.84 9.19
N GLU A 214 -0.20 2.30 10.07
CA GLU A 214 1.10 2.89 9.73
C GLU A 214 2.18 2.30 10.66
N LYS A 215 3.26 1.72 10.14
CA LYS A 215 4.32 1.11 10.98
C LYS A 215 5.64 1.86 10.82
N LYS A 216 6.07 2.51 11.91
CA LYS A 216 7.22 3.42 11.95
C LYS A 216 8.44 2.73 12.53
N TYR A 217 9.57 2.83 11.86
CA TYR A 217 10.86 2.36 12.38
C TYR A 217 11.61 3.49 13.08
N SER A 218 12.18 3.23 14.25
CA SER A 218 13.06 4.21 14.90
C SER A 218 14.36 4.37 14.11
N SER A 219 14.86 5.61 14.05
CA SER A 219 16.22 5.96 13.59
C SER A 219 17.33 5.23 14.35
N ASP A 220 17.06 4.77 15.56
CA ASP A 220 17.96 3.94 16.37
C ASP A 220 18.11 2.51 15.82
N SER A 221 17.31 2.13 14.82
CA SER A 221 17.32 0.79 14.24
C SER A 221 18.55 0.61 13.37
N ILE A 222 19.51 -0.17 13.88
CA ILE A 222 20.86 -0.33 13.35
C ILE A 222 21.13 -1.82 13.13
N THR A 223 21.66 -2.17 11.96
CA THR A 223 22.33 -3.45 11.69
C THR A 223 23.81 -3.19 11.49
N SER A 224 24.69 -3.97 12.11
CA SER A 224 26.14 -3.91 11.92
C SER A 224 26.64 -5.27 11.43
N PHE A 225 27.33 -5.27 10.29
CA PHE A 225 27.90 -6.43 9.62
C PHE A 225 29.43 -6.40 9.75
N THR A 226 30.02 -7.53 10.17
CA THR A 226 31.46 -7.79 10.04
C THR A 226 31.66 -8.69 8.82
N LEU A 227 32.31 -8.16 7.80
CA LEU A 227 32.47 -8.76 6.48
C LEU A 227 33.87 -9.37 6.29
N ASP A 228 33.96 -10.47 5.55
CA ASP A 228 35.23 -11.03 5.10
C ASP A 228 35.76 -10.36 3.81
N LYS A 229 36.89 -10.87 3.30
CA LYS A 229 37.53 -10.37 2.06
C LYS A 229 36.66 -10.55 0.80
N ARG A 230 35.59 -11.34 0.86
CA ARG A 230 34.61 -11.60 -0.21
C ARG A 230 33.28 -10.89 0.05
N ASN A 231 33.25 -9.97 1.02
CA ASN A 231 32.08 -9.22 1.46
C ASN A 231 30.95 -10.09 2.07
N LEU A 232 31.25 -11.31 2.53
CA LEU A 232 30.31 -12.16 3.25
C LEU A 232 30.28 -11.87 4.75
N SER A 233 29.09 -11.89 5.35
CA SER A 233 28.84 -11.61 6.76
C SER A 233 29.32 -12.74 7.69
N LYS A 234 30.46 -12.56 8.36
CA LYS A 234 30.96 -13.48 9.41
C LYS A 234 30.30 -13.22 10.77
N LYS A 235 29.92 -11.96 11.04
CA LYS A 235 29.11 -11.57 12.19
C LYS A 235 28.08 -10.53 11.78
N ILE A 236 26.88 -10.61 12.35
CA ILE A 236 25.82 -9.60 12.24
C ILE A 236 25.26 -9.35 13.63
N SER A 237 25.02 -8.09 13.96
CA SER A 237 24.27 -7.67 15.15
C SER A 237 23.28 -6.59 14.74
N MET A 238 22.00 -6.76 15.09
CA MET A 238 20.92 -5.84 14.81
C MET A 238 20.16 -5.51 16.08
N ILE A 239 19.83 -4.22 16.23
CA ILE A 239 18.76 -3.76 17.10
C ILE A 239 17.76 -3.04 16.18
N ARG A 240 16.47 -3.40 16.26
CA ARG A 240 15.38 -2.76 15.52
C ARG A 240 14.28 -2.39 16.50
N LYS A 241 13.74 -1.19 16.38
CA LYS A 241 12.57 -0.74 17.14
C LYS A 241 11.52 -0.22 16.18
N SER A 242 10.26 -0.59 16.38
CA SER A 242 9.16 -0.05 15.57
C SER A 242 7.88 0.17 16.37
N LYS A 243 7.03 1.07 15.87
CA LYS A 243 5.74 1.44 16.45
C LYS A 243 4.65 1.35 15.40
N THR A 244 3.59 0.59 15.68
CA THR A 244 2.42 0.51 14.81
C THR A 244 1.36 1.48 15.31
N TYR A 245 0.72 2.20 14.39
CA TYR A 245 -0.33 3.18 14.64
C TYR A 245 -1.62 2.76 13.94
N LEU A 246 -2.77 3.12 14.53
CA LEU A 246 -4.10 3.07 13.94
C LEU A 246 -4.76 4.44 14.13
N ASN A 247 -5.27 5.07 13.07
CA ASN A 247 -5.88 6.41 13.14
C ASN A 247 -4.96 7.43 13.86
N ASN A 248 -3.67 7.45 13.51
CA ASN A 248 -2.59 8.24 14.15
C ASN A 248 -2.33 7.96 15.65
N ARG A 249 -3.02 7.01 16.28
CA ARG A 249 -2.78 6.58 17.68
C ARG A 249 -1.87 5.35 17.71
N MET A 250 -0.85 5.34 18.56
CA MET A 250 0.07 4.20 18.69
C MET A 250 -0.63 3.01 19.38
N ILE A 251 -0.56 1.83 18.76
CA ILE A 251 -1.24 0.60 19.21
C ILE A 251 -0.28 -0.55 19.54
N ALA A 252 0.98 -0.49 19.11
CA ALA A 252 1.99 -1.51 19.41
C ALA A 252 3.41 -0.94 19.37
N GLU A 253 4.30 -1.49 20.19
CA GLU A 253 5.75 -1.25 20.12
C GLU A 253 6.51 -2.59 20.08
N GLU A 254 7.33 -2.78 19.04
CA GLU A 254 8.13 -3.98 18.77
C GLU A 254 9.62 -3.64 18.92
N ASN A 255 10.33 -4.38 19.77
CA ASN A 255 11.78 -4.32 19.91
C ASN A 255 12.39 -5.68 19.53
N THR A 256 13.26 -5.69 18.53
CA THR A 256 13.91 -6.90 18.00
C THR A 256 15.43 -6.79 18.13
N ILE A 257 16.06 -7.88 18.58
CA ILE A 257 17.50 -8.11 18.59
C ILE A 257 17.79 -9.32 17.71
N PHE A 258 18.78 -9.23 16.82
CA PHE A 258 19.25 -10.35 16.01
C PHE A 258 20.77 -10.41 16.00
N GLU A 259 21.31 -11.58 16.29
CA GLU A 259 22.73 -11.88 16.24
C GLU A 259 22.99 -13.13 15.40
N LYS A 260 23.97 -13.03 14.51
CA LYS A 260 24.54 -14.14 13.72
C LYS A 260 26.04 -14.12 13.93
N ASN A 261 26.65 -15.23 14.34
CA ASN A 261 28.10 -15.34 14.55
C ASN A 261 28.59 -16.65 13.92
N VAL A 262 29.61 -16.60 13.06
CA VAL A 262 30.19 -17.82 12.46
C VAL A 262 30.83 -18.71 13.53
N LEU A 263 30.60 -20.02 13.44
CA LEU A 263 31.20 -21.03 14.31
C LEU A 263 32.30 -21.80 13.58
N THR A 264 31.98 -22.38 12.42
CA THR A 264 32.93 -23.18 11.63
C THR A 264 32.64 -23.06 10.14
N GLU A 265 33.68 -23.16 9.32
CA GLU A 265 33.58 -23.13 7.86
C GLU A 265 34.36 -24.32 7.30
N LYS A 266 33.72 -25.11 6.43
CA LYS A 266 34.25 -26.37 5.90
C LYS A 266 33.82 -26.57 4.45
N GLN A 267 34.65 -27.24 3.65
CA GLN A 267 34.19 -27.82 2.40
C GLN A 267 33.29 -29.02 2.68
N THR A 268 32.21 -29.19 1.90
CA THR A 268 31.25 -30.28 2.03
C THR A 268 31.14 -31.11 0.74
N SER A 269 30.62 -32.33 0.83
CA SER A 269 30.28 -33.13 -0.34
C SER A 269 29.12 -32.50 -1.12
N ALA A 270 29.05 -32.74 -2.42
CA ALA A 270 27.95 -32.28 -3.25
C ALA A 270 26.58 -32.67 -2.65
N LEU A 271 25.65 -31.70 -2.62
CA LEU A 271 24.32 -31.86 -2.04
C LEU A 271 23.44 -32.84 -2.87
N ASP A 272 22.54 -33.58 -2.22
CA ASP A 272 21.49 -34.31 -2.94
C ASP A 272 20.54 -33.34 -3.65
N LYS A 273 20.58 -33.37 -4.98
CA LYS A 273 19.73 -32.54 -5.86
C LYS A 273 18.23 -32.79 -5.66
N LYS A 274 17.82 -33.91 -5.08
CA LYS A 274 16.42 -34.15 -4.73
C LYS A 274 15.85 -33.07 -3.81
N ILE A 275 16.63 -32.60 -2.82
CA ILE A 275 16.21 -31.56 -1.88
C ILE A 275 15.90 -30.26 -2.62
N LEU A 276 16.74 -29.87 -3.59
CA LEU A 276 16.53 -28.67 -4.39
C LEU A 276 15.32 -28.79 -5.33
N ASN A 277 15.10 -29.96 -5.91
CA ASN A 277 14.00 -30.22 -6.83
C ASN A 277 12.61 -30.23 -6.15
N SER A 278 12.54 -30.38 -4.82
CA SER A 278 11.29 -30.33 -4.04
C SER A 278 10.90 -28.94 -3.53
N LEU A 279 11.69 -27.89 -3.78
CA LEU A 279 11.40 -26.53 -3.28
C LEU A 279 10.67 -25.69 -4.34
N VAL A 280 9.53 -25.10 -3.96
CA VAL A 280 8.73 -24.19 -4.78
C VAL A 280 9.11 -22.74 -4.55
N SER A 281 8.92 -21.88 -5.54
CA SER A 281 9.22 -20.44 -5.42
C SER A 281 8.17 -19.71 -4.58
N ASN A 282 8.61 -18.79 -3.72
CA ASN A 282 7.75 -17.98 -2.85
C ASN A 282 8.06 -16.48 -3.03
N ASP A 283 7.13 -15.60 -2.65
CA ASP A 283 7.37 -14.14 -2.62
C ASP A 283 8.36 -13.78 -1.50
N LEU A 284 9.13 -12.71 -1.70
CA LEU A 284 10.01 -12.09 -0.72
C LEU A 284 9.22 -11.23 0.31
N LYS A 285 7.96 -10.86 -0.01
CA LYS A 285 7.03 -10.26 0.95
C LYS A 285 6.51 -11.28 1.97
N GLY A 286 5.86 -10.78 3.03
CA GLY A 286 5.27 -11.55 4.12
C GLY A 286 3.74 -11.60 4.12
N GLU A 287 3.09 -11.32 2.98
CA GLU A 287 1.62 -11.12 2.86
C GLU A 287 0.80 -12.30 3.40
N GLU A 288 1.31 -13.53 3.27
CA GLU A 288 0.77 -14.78 3.82
C GLU A 288 0.39 -14.71 5.31
N ILE A 289 1.10 -13.92 6.12
CA ILE A 289 0.83 -13.75 7.56
C ILE A 289 -0.13 -12.61 7.83
N ASN A 290 -0.13 -11.55 7.03
CA ASN A 290 -1.20 -10.56 7.13
C ASN A 290 -2.55 -11.22 6.86
N GLU A 291 -2.61 -12.25 6.02
CA GLU A 291 -3.76 -13.15 5.95
C GLU A 291 -3.87 -14.12 7.14
N ARG A 292 -2.86 -14.97 7.42
CA ARG A 292 -3.02 -16.05 8.42
C ARG A 292 -3.12 -15.56 9.87
N LEU A 293 -2.43 -14.48 10.24
CA LEU A 293 -2.55 -13.86 11.55
C LEU A 293 -3.88 -13.12 11.70
N MET A 294 -4.37 -12.45 10.64
CA MET A 294 -5.76 -11.97 10.62
C MET A 294 -6.71 -13.16 10.80
N LYS A 295 -6.64 -14.19 9.95
CA LYS A 295 -7.46 -15.41 10.05
C LYS A 295 -7.43 -16.00 11.48
N LYS A 296 -6.28 -16.10 12.14
CA LYS A 296 -6.19 -16.63 13.51
C LYS A 296 -6.74 -15.68 14.59
N VAL A 297 -6.48 -14.37 14.50
CA VAL A 297 -7.13 -13.35 15.35
C VAL A 297 -8.66 -13.32 15.12
N LEU A 298 -9.09 -13.57 13.88
CA LEU A 298 -10.49 -13.71 13.46
C LEU A 298 -11.10 -15.11 13.76
N LEU A 299 -10.33 -16.04 14.34
CA LEU A 299 -10.82 -17.30 14.91
C LEU A 299 -10.89 -17.20 16.44
N GLU A 300 -9.82 -16.72 17.08
CA GLU A 300 -9.68 -16.69 18.55
C GLU A 300 -10.59 -15.65 19.23
N ASN A 301 -11.14 -14.68 18.49
CA ASN A 301 -12.05 -13.65 19.01
C ASN A 301 -13.52 -13.82 18.55
N PHE A 302 -13.87 -14.90 17.86
CA PHE A 302 -15.13 -15.01 17.10
C PHE A 302 -16.07 -16.05 17.68
N LYS A 303 -17.38 -15.75 17.65
CA LYS A 303 -18.42 -16.50 18.38
C LYS A 303 -18.90 -17.75 17.65
N PHE A 304 -18.68 -17.81 16.34
CA PHE A 304 -19.28 -18.81 15.43
C PHE A 304 -18.20 -19.50 14.62
N LYS A 305 -18.41 -20.80 14.32
CA LYS A 305 -17.44 -21.65 13.60
C LYS A 305 -17.80 -21.89 12.14
N ASP A 306 -19.05 -21.62 11.80
CA ASP A 306 -19.68 -21.91 10.50
C ASP A 306 -20.87 -20.97 10.30
N PHE A 307 -21.44 -20.93 9.09
CA PHE A 307 -22.57 -20.06 8.79
C PHE A 307 -23.86 -20.43 9.55
N SER A 308 -24.04 -21.71 9.89
CA SER A 308 -25.25 -22.21 10.58
C SER A 308 -25.32 -21.72 12.03
N SER A 309 -24.23 -21.84 12.78
CA SER A 309 -24.07 -21.35 14.15
C SER A 309 -24.19 -19.82 14.23
N PHE A 310 -23.68 -19.09 13.23
CA PHE A 310 -23.94 -17.67 13.07
C PHE A 310 -25.45 -17.40 12.87
N LEU A 311 -26.10 -18.08 11.91
CA LEU A 311 -27.49 -17.81 11.54
C LEU A 311 -28.46 -18.06 12.70
N ASN A 312 -28.23 -19.12 13.49
CA ASN A 312 -29.01 -19.42 14.70
C ASN A 312 -28.91 -18.34 15.80
N SER A 313 -27.97 -17.40 15.69
CA SER A 313 -27.78 -16.28 16.63
C SER A 313 -28.20 -14.91 16.07
N TYR A 314 -28.52 -14.84 14.77
CA TYR A 314 -28.84 -13.59 14.09
C TYR A 314 -30.23 -13.10 14.52
N THR A 315 -30.30 -11.88 15.03
CA THR A 315 -31.56 -11.25 15.49
C THR A 315 -31.68 -9.85 14.92
N GLU A 316 -32.66 -9.64 14.04
CA GLU A 316 -32.87 -8.39 13.30
C GLU A 316 -33.30 -7.20 14.19
N SER A 317 -33.79 -7.48 15.42
CA SER A 317 -34.25 -6.45 16.35
C SER A 317 -33.14 -5.62 17.03
N LYS A 318 -31.86 -5.95 16.83
CA LYS A 318 -30.72 -5.34 17.53
C LYS A 318 -29.74 -4.64 16.59
N LYS A 319 -30.03 -3.39 16.23
CA LYS A 319 -29.15 -2.54 15.41
C LYS A 319 -27.73 -2.40 15.96
N GLU A 320 -27.60 -2.36 17.27
CA GLU A 320 -26.30 -2.31 17.99
C GLU A 320 -25.37 -3.47 17.61
N ASN A 321 -25.92 -4.61 17.17
CA ASN A 321 -25.18 -5.78 16.74
C ASN A 321 -24.78 -5.75 15.25
N GLU A 322 -25.24 -4.81 14.42
CA GLU A 322 -25.01 -4.84 12.96
C GLU A 322 -23.51 -4.85 12.62
N THR A 323 -22.71 -4.03 13.31
CA THR A 323 -21.24 -4.00 13.19
C THR A 323 -20.60 -5.33 13.63
N GLU A 324 -21.14 -5.99 14.66
CA GLU A 324 -20.64 -7.30 15.09
C GLU A 324 -20.97 -8.36 14.03
N TYR A 325 -22.22 -8.43 13.57
CA TYR A 325 -22.65 -9.39 12.55
C TYR A 325 -21.88 -9.22 11.23
N PHE A 326 -21.58 -7.98 10.83
CA PHE A 326 -20.69 -7.67 9.70
C PHE A 326 -19.30 -8.26 9.88
N LEU A 327 -18.67 -8.04 11.05
CA LEU A 327 -17.35 -8.59 11.35
C LEU A 327 -17.37 -10.12 11.37
N GLN A 328 -18.38 -10.74 12.01
CA GLN A 328 -18.49 -12.21 12.08
C GLN A 328 -18.63 -12.83 10.69
N LEU A 329 -19.50 -12.29 9.83
CA LEU A 329 -19.67 -12.79 8.45
C LEU A 329 -18.42 -12.59 7.59
N LYS A 330 -17.79 -11.41 7.67
CA LYS A 330 -16.51 -11.13 7.01
C LYS A 330 -15.44 -12.16 7.39
N SER A 331 -15.35 -12.50 8.67
CA SER A 331 -14.41 -13.50 9.18
C SER A 331 -14.72 -14.89 8.65
N LEU A 332 -15.96 -15.37 8.75
CA LEU A 332 -16.36 -16.68 8.26
C LEU A 332 -16.07 -16.83 6.75
N MET A 333 -16.47 -15.84 5.95
CA MET A 333 -16.16 -15.76 4.50
C MET A 333 -14.66 -15.77 4.22
N SER A 334 -13.85 -15.08 5.03
CA SER A 334 -12.38 -15.05 4.90
C SER A 334 -11.71 -16.36 5.34
N LEU A 335 -12.37 -17.17 6.18
CA LEU A 335 -11.79 -18.34 6.84
C LEU A 335 -12.15 -19.65 6.15
N ASN A 336 -13.37 -19.75 5.64
CA ASN A 336 -13.92 -20.96 5.06
C ASN A 336 -14.49 -20.64 3.67
N GLN A 337 -13.82 -21.10 2.61
CA GLN A 337 -14.31 -20.94 1.23
C GLN A 337 -15.73 -21.53 1.03
N ASN A 338 -16.11 -22.56 1.81
CA ASN A 338 -17.45 -23.13 1.71
C ASN A 338 -18.55 -22.20 2.27
N THR A 339 -18.22 -21.21 3.09
CA THR A 339 -19.22 -20.27 3.64
C THR A 339 -19.90 -19.45 2.54
N PHE A 340 -19.23 -19.12 1.43
CA PHE A 340 -19.89 -18.51 0.27
C PHE A 340 -20.97 -19.43 -0.31
N ASN A 341 -20.67 -20.73 -0.46
CA ASN A 341 -21.62 -21.74 -0.94
C ASN A 341 -22.77 -21.98 0.05
N GLU A 342 -22.48 -22.00 1.35
CA GLU A 342 -23.48 -22.12 2.43
C GLU A 342 -24.48 -20.96 2.38
N ILE A 343 -23.99 -19.72 2.23
CA ILE A 343 -24.81 -18.52 2.11
C ILE A 343 -25.65 -18.56 0.82
N LEU A 344 -25.06 -18.84 -0.34
CA LEU A 344 -25.77 -18.91 -1.62
C LEU A 344 -26.86 -20.00 -1.62
N ASN A 345 -26.60 -21.15 -0.98
CA ASN A 345 -27.60 -22.20 -0.81
C ASN A 345 -28.72 -21.80 0.14
N PHE A 346 -28.45 -20.93 1.12
CA PHE A 346 -29.44 -20.38 2.03
C PHE A 346 -30.29 -19.31 1.36
N THR A 347 -29.69 -18.32 0.67
CA THR A 347 -30.39 -17.21 0.01
C THR A 347 -31.26 -17.64 -1.16
N ASN A 348 -30.85 -18.67 -1.90
CA ASN A 348 -31.66 -19.26 -2.97
C ASN A 348 -32.92 -19.99 -2.44
N LYS A 349 -32.91 -20.42 -1.17
CA LYS A 349 -34.01 -21.18 -0.53
C LYS A 349 -34.88 -20.36 0.42
N ASN A 350 -34.37 -19.23 0.94
CA ASN A 350 -35.01 -18.46 2.01
C ASN A 350 -35.00 -16.96 1.67
N SER A 351 -36.13 -16.28 1.85
CA SER A 351 -36.21 -14.82 1.74
C SER A 351 -35.44 -14.14 2.88
N ILE A 352 -34.39 -13.40 2.55
CA ILE A 352 -33.63 -12.59 3.50
C ILE A 352 -34.09 -11.12 3.53
N SER A 353 -33.94 -10.47 4.69
CA SER A 353 -34.26 -9.07 4.86
C SER A 353 -33.20 -8.15 4.24
N ASN A 354 -33.57 -6.90 3.98
CA ASN A 354 -32.64 -5.90 3.43
C ASN A 354 -31.47 -5.63 4.39
N THR A 355 -31.71 -5.63 5.70
CA THR A 355 -30.68 -5.48 6.73
C THR A 355 -29.63 -6.59 6.61
N PHE A 356 -30.08 -7.85 6.59
CA PHE A 356 -29.17 -8.98 6.51
C PHE A 356 -28.40 -9.03 5.19
N GLN A 357 -29.06 -8.71 4.07
CA GLN A 357 -28.43 -8.67 2.77
C GLN A 357 -27.38 -7.55 2.65
N ASN A 358 -27.64 -6.37 3.21
CA ASN A 358 -26.67 -5.28 3.25
C ASN A 358 -25.42 -5.67 4.07
N ILE A 359 -25.58 -6.40 5.18
CA ILE A 359 -24.46 -6.92 5.97
C ILE A 359 -23.65 -7.95 5.16
N LEU A 360 -24.31 -8.92 4.49
CA LEU A 360 -23.66 -9.92 3.62
C LEU A 360 -22.88 -9.26 2.47
N ILE A 361 -23.51 -8.30 1.78
CA ILE A 361 -22.90 -7.54 0.68
C ILE A 361 -21.69 -6.76 1.19
N SER A 362 -21.84 -6.00 2.29
CA SER A 362 -20.75 -5.22 2.90
C SER A 362 -19.57 -6.12 3.30
N ALA A 363 -19.84 -7.26 3.92
CA ALA A 363 -18.82 -8.24 4.30
C ALA A 363 -17.99 -8.67 3.08
N ALA A 364 -18.65 -9.13 2.01
CA ALA A 364 -18.01 -9.61 0.79
C ALA A 364 -17.22 -8.51 0.03
N ILE A 365 -17.76 -7.30 -0.10
CA ILE A 365 -17.04 -6.14 -0.69
C ILE A 365 -15.76 -5.87 0.10
N SER A 366 -15.87 -5.83 1.43
CA SER A 366 -14.76 -5.46 2.31
C SER A 366 -13.67 -6.54 2.44
N LEU A 367 -13.88 -7.72 1.85
CA LEU A 367 -12.83 -8.71 1.57
C LEU A 367 -12.17 -8.45 0.23
N GLY A 368 -12.96 -8.13 -0.80
CA GLY A 368 -12.47 -7.74 -2.12
C GLY A 368 -11.73 -8.84 -2.90
N THR A 369 -11.77 -10.11 -2.46
CA THR A 369 -11.06 -11.21 -3.13
C THR A 369 -11.80 -11.68 -4.40
N PRO A 370 -11.15 -12.40 -5.33
CA PRO A 370 -11.82 -12.94 -6.51
C PRO A 370 -13.03 -13.84 -6.18
N GLU A 371 -12.96 -14.56 -5.05
CA GLU A 371 -14.04 -15.41 -4.54
C GLU A 371 -15.20 -14.56 -4.01
N SER A 372 -14.93 -13.53 -3.19
CA SER A 372 -16.00 -12.68 -2.65
C SER A 372 -16.66 -11.82 -3.74
N GLN A 373 -15.90 -11.42 -4.76
CA GLN A 373 -16.41 -10.80 -5.98
C GLN A 373 -17.29 -11.76 -6.79
N SER A 374 -16.89 -13.02 -6.96
CA SER A 374 -17.68 -14.02 -7.69
C SER A 374 -18.96 -14.41 -6.95
N PHE A 375 -18.90 -14.54 -5.62
CA PHE A 375 -20.08 -14.69 -4.74
C PHE A 375 -21.10 -13.56 -4.93
N LEU A 376 -20.65 -12.31 -5.06
CA LEU A 376 -21.55 -11.17 -5.32
C LEU A 376 -22.19 -11.25 -6.71
N ILE A 377 -21.47 -11.73 -7.73
CA ILE A 377 -22.03 -11.98 -9.08
C ILE A 377 -23.10 -13.08 -9.02
N GLU A 378 -22.85 -14.18 -8.30
CA GLU A 378 -23.85 -15.25 -8.12
C GLU A 378 -25.07 -14.78 -7.32
N LEU A 379 -24.88 -13.97 -6.28
CA LEU A 379 -25.96 -13.35 -5.51
C LEU A 379 -26.80 -12.40 -6.38
N PHE A 380 -26.17 -11.60 -7.26
CA PHE A 380 -26.88 -10.79 -8.25
C PHE A 380 -27.71 -11.64 -9.19
N ASN A 381 -27.21 -12.80 -9.63
CA ASN A 381 -27.92 -13.70 -10.54
C ASN A 381 -29.13 -14.38 -9.87
N GLN A 382 -29.02 -14.75 -8.59
CA GLN A 382 -30.13 -15.30 -7.79
C GLN A 382 -31.22 -14.26 -7.45
N GLU A 383 -30.83 -13.00 -7.24
CA GLU A 383 -31.74 -11.92 -6.84
C GLU A 383 -32.81 -11.64 -7.91
N LYS A 384 -34.00 -11.18 -7.46
CA LYS A 384 -35.16 -10.84 -8.30
C LYS A 384 -35.55 -9.37 -8.17
N ASP A 385 -35.29 -8.72 -7.04
CA ASP A 385 -35.53 -7.28 -6.89
C ASP A 385 -34.47 -6.45 -7.64
N LEU A 386 -34.96 -5.47 -8.41
CA LEU A 386 -34.12 -4.60 -9.24
C LEU A 386 -33.21 -3.69 -8.40
N ASN A 387 -33.70 -3.18 -7.25
CA ASN A 387 -32.94 -2.26 -6.41
C ASN A 387 -31.77 -2.98 -5.73
N ARG A 388 -32.00 -4.20 -5.24
CA ARG A 388 -30.96 -5.08 -4.69
C ARG A 388 -29.92 -5.46 -5.75
N LYS A 389 -30.32 -5.76 -7.00
CA LYS A 389 -29.38 -5.94 -8.12
C LYS A 389 -28.54 -4.69 -8.38
N ILE A 390 -29.14 -3.49 -8.40
CA ILE A 390 -28.44 -2.21 -8.54
C ILE A 390 -27.42 -2.01 -7.41
N VAL A 391 -27.80 -2.30 -6.16
CA VAL A 391 -26.91 -2.22 -4.99
C VAL A 391 -25.71 -3.17 -5.14
N ILE A 392 -25.91 -4.42 -5.54
CA ILE A 392 -24.80 -5.37 -5.75
C ILE A 392 -23.88 -4.90 -6.89
N LEU A 393 -24.46 -4.47 -8.02
CA LEU A 393 -23.74 -4.04 -9.22
C LEU A 393 -22.89 -2.78 -8.98
N GLY A 394 -23.46 -1.75 -8.33
CA GLY A 394 -22.73 -0.53 -7.99
C GLY A 394 -21.60 -0.78 -6.99
N ASN A 395 -21.80 -1.72 -6.06
CA ASN A 395 -20.75 -2.12 -5.12
C ASN A 395 -19.64 -2.97 -5.75
N LEU A 396 -19.95 -3.82 -6.73
CA LEU A 396 -18.93 -4.52 -7.53
C LEU A 396 -18.05 -3.52 -8.31
N GLY A 397 -18.58 -2.35 -8.66
CA GLY A 397 -17.77 -1.23 -9.19
C GLY A 397 -16.75 -0.63 -8.22
N ASN A 398 -16.97 -0.80 -6.90
CA ASN A 398 -16.19 -0.12 -5.86
C ASN A 398 -15.06 -0.97 -5.25
N VAL A 399 -14.85 -2.21 -5.72
CA VAL A 399 -13.84 -3.11 -5.15
C VAL A 399 -12.41 -2.63 -5.49
N GLU A 400 -11.51 -2.65 -4.50
CA GLU A 400 -10.13 -2.12 -4.60
C GLU A 400 -9.28 -2.84 -5.68
N HIS A 401 -9.51 -4.13 -5.89
CA HIS A 401 -8.78 -4.97 -6.84
C HIS A 401 -9.76 -5.73 -7.77
N PRO A 402 -10.37 -5.07 -8.77
CA PRO A 402 -11.43 -5.69 -9.58
C PRO A 402 -10.90 -6.81 -10.48
N SER A 403 -11.45 -8.00 -10.27
CA SER A 403 -11.16 -9.19 -11.06
C SER A 403 -11.63 -9.03 -12.52
N LYS A 404 -11.06 -9.82 -13.44
CA LYS A 404 -11.50 -9.80 -14.84
C LYS A 404 -12.93 -10.33 -14.99
N ASN A 405 -13.32 -11.33 -14.19
CA ASN A 405 -14.71 -11.80 -14.08
C ASN A 405 -15.70 -10.67 -13.74
N THR A 406 -15.35 -9.81 -12.76
CA THR A 406 -16.18 -8.66 -12.37
C THR A 406 -16.27 -7.60 -13.45
N GLU A 407 -15.16 -7.29 -14.13
CA GLU A 407 -15.15 -6.39 -15.29
C GLU A 407 -16.06 -6.92 -16.41
N ASP A 408 -15.89 -8.19 -16.80
CA ASP A 408 -16.65 -8.81 -17.89
C ASP A 408 -18.15 -8.93 -17.57
N PHE A 409 -18.48 -9.27 -16.32
CA PHE A 409 -19.86 -9.27 -15.81
C PHE A 409 -20.51 -7.87 -15.87
N ILE A 410 -19.76 -6.82 -15.53
CA ILE A 410 -20.25 -5.44 -15.59
C ILE A 410 -20.41 -4.97 -17.06
N PHE A 411 -19.47 -5.30 -17.94
CA PHE A 411 -19.64 -5.05 -19.38
C PHE A 411 -20.89 -5.75 -19.95
N ALA A 412 -21.18 -6.98 -19.52
CA ALA A 412 -22.41 -7.69 -19.92
C ALA A 412 -23.71 -6.99 -19.46
N GLN A 413 -23.65 -6.09 -18.46
CA GLN A 413 -24.81 -5.29 -18.06
C GLN A 413 -25.07 -4.09 -19.00
N LEU A 414 -24.11 -3.69 -19.85
CA LEU A 414 -24.28 -2.65 -20.88
C LEU A 414 -25.04 -3.12 -22.14
N ASN A 415 -25.81 -4.20 -22.07
CA ASN A 415 -26.73 -4.58 -23.13
C ASN A 415 -27.87 -3.54 -23.23
N PRO A 416 -28.13 -2.90 -24.39
CA PRO A 416 -29.21 -1.92 -24.55
C PRO A 416 -30.63 -2.44 -24.27
N ASN A 417 -30.82 -3.77 -24.20
CA ASN A 417 -32.08 -4.42 -23.84
C ASN A 417 -32.26 -4.64 -22.33
N ASN A 418 -31.23 -4.36 -21.52
CA ASN A 418 -31.33 -4.45 -20.06
C ASN A 418 -32.16 -3.29 -19.49
N ASN A 419 -32.56 -3.42 -18.22
CA ASN A 419 -33.17 -2.30 -17.50
C ASN A 419 -32.20 -1.09 -17.44
N LEU A 420 -32.70 0.09 -17.77
CA LEU A 420 -31.91 1.33 -17.85
C LEU A 420 -31.12 1.63 -16.56
N ASN A 421 -31.66 1.30 -15.38
CA ASN A 421 -30.95 1.54 -14.13
C ASN A 421 -29.77 0.59 -13.95
N LEU A 422 -29.84 -0.65 -14.46
CA LEU A 422 -28.69 -1.58 -14.48
C LEU A 422 -27.63 -1.12 -15.48
N TYR A 423 -28.03 -0.70 -16.68
CA TYR A 423 -27.13 -0.11 -17.68
C TYR A 423 -26.37 1.07 -17.10
N ASN A 424 -27.08 2.07 -16.55
CA ASN A 424 -26.47 3.27 -15.99
C ASN A 424 -25.57 2.95 -14.77
N THR A 425 -25.97 1.99 -13.93
CA THR A 425 -25.14 1.58 -12.77
C THR A 425 -23.87 0.88 -13.21
N ALA A 426 -23.93 0.03 -14.25
CA ALA A 426 -22.76 -0.62 -14.83
C ALA A 426 -21.79 0.38 -15.45
N GLU A 427 -22.30 1.39 -16.15
CA GLU A 427 -21.49 2.47 -16.73
C GLU A 427 -20.74 3.26 -15.65
N LEU A 428 -21.43 3.67 -14.58
CA LEU A 428 -20.82 4.33 -13.42
C LEU A 428 -19.80 3.42 -12.68
N ALA A 429 -20.07 2.12 -12.60
CA ALA A 429 -19.20 1.11 -12.00
C ALA A 429 -17.92 0.89 -12.81
N LEU A 430 -17.99 0.90 -14.15
CA LEU A 430 -16.81 0.86 -15.02
C LEU A 430 -15.89 2.08 -14.79
N GLY A 431 -16.46 3.25 -14.54
CA GLY A 431 -15.68 4.43 -14.13
C GLY A 431 -14.84 4.18 -12.89
N ASN A 432 -15.44 3.64 -11.83
CA ASN A 432 -14.74 3.30 -10.59
C ASN A 432 -13.70 2.19 -10.79
N ILE A 433 -14.01 1.14 -11.56
CA ILE A 433 -13.09 0.06 -11.89
C ILE A 433 -11.88 0.55 -12.67
N ALA A 434 -12.07 1.40 -13.68
CA ALA A 434 -10.97 2.03 -14.41
C ALA A 434 -10.10 2.88 -13.48
N SER A 435 -10.70 3.57 -12.49
CA SER A 435 -9.98 4.33 -11.47
C SER A 435 -9.07 3.43 -10.63
N ASN A 436 -9.62 2.33 -10.12
CA ASN A 436 -8.91 1.37 -9.28
C ASN A 436 -7.82 0.59 -10.04
N LEU A 437 -8.03 0.31 -11.34
CA LEU A 437 -7.07 -0.46 -12.15
C LEU A 437 -5.79 0.28 -12.54
N LYS A 438 -5.73 1.62 -12.46
CA LYS A 438 -4.57 2.44 -12.90
C LYS A 438 -3.21 1.91 -12.44
N ASN A 439 -3.13 1.46 -11.18
CA ASN A 439 -1.88 1.01 -10.56
C ASN A 439 -1.65 -0.52 -10.64
N TYR A 440 -2.61 -1.28 -11.18
CA TYR A 440 -2.57 -2.75 -11.20
C TYR A 440 -2.61 -3.35 -12.62
N SER A 441 -3.33 -2.73 -13.55
CA SER A 441 -3.40 -3.15 -14.95
C SER A 441 -3.78 -1.97 -15.87
N PRO A 442 -2.80 -1.17 -16.32
CA PRO A 442 -3.04 -0.03 -17.22
C PRO A 442 -3.71 -0.41 -18.55
N GLU A 443 -3.51 -1.64 -19.03
CA GLU A 443 -4.14 -2.14 -20.26
C GLU A 443 -5.67 -2.27 -20.11
N ARG A 444 -6.13 -2.91 -19.01
CA ARG A 444 -7.55 -3.03 -18.67
C ARG A 444 -8.18 -1.66 -18.39
N GLU A 445 -7.45 -0.79 -17.69
CA GLU A 445 -7.85 0.61 -17.45
C GLU A 445 -8.09 1.37 -18.77
N VAL A 446 -7.14 1.32 -19.70
CA VAL A 446 -7.25 1.99 -21.02
C VAL A 446 -8.36 1.39 -21.87
N TYR A 447 -8.59 0.07 -21.81
CA TYR A 447 -9.72 -0.57 -22.51
C TYR A 447 -11.08 -0.03 -22.01
N ILE A 448 -11.27 0.08 -20.70
CA ILE A 448 -12.51 0.62 -20.11
C ILE A 448 -12.68 2.10 -20.43
N PHE A 449 -11.61 2.90 -20.30
CA PHE A 449 -11.63 4.33 -20.64
C PHE A 449 -12.02 4.56 -22.11
N ASN A 450 -11.42 3.82 -23.05
CA ASN A 450 -11.77 3.90 -24.47
C ASN A 450 -13.23 3.46 -24.75
N SER A 451 -13.72 2.47 -24.01
CA SER A 451 -15.11 2.01 -24.10
C SER A 451 -16.09 3.11 -23.68
N LEU A 452 -15.85 3.77 -22.54
CA LEU A 452 -16.63 4.92 -22.08
C LEU A 452 -16.56 6.11 -23.07
N LEU A 453 -15.39 6.40 -23.63
CA LEU A 453 -15.26 7.44 -24.67
C LEU A 453 -16.07 7.13 -25.94
N ASN A 454 -16.22 5.85 -26.31
CA ASN A 454 -17.02 5.47 -27.48
C ASN A 454 -18.52 5.57 -27.17
N ILE A 455 -18.96 5.12 -25.99
CA ILE A 455 -20.35 5.31 -25.51
C ILE A 455 -20.74 6.79 -25.52
N LEU A 456 -19.85 7.70 -25.09
CA LEU A 456 -20.11 9.15 -25.11
C LEU A 456 -20.24 9.71 -26.54
N LYS A 457 -19.48 9.19 -27.51
CA LYS A 457 -19.56 9.64 -28.93
C LYS A 457 -20.82 9.12 -29.61
N GLU A 458 -21.19 7.87 -29.34
CA GLU A 458 -22.30 7.17 -30.01
C GLU A 458 -23.69 7.59 -29.48
N ASN A 459 -23.76 8.17 -28.27
CA ASN A 459 -25.02 8.62 -27.69
C ASN A 459 -25.25 10.14 -27.88
N PRO A 460 -26.20 10.56 -28.75
CA PRO A 460 -26.59 11.97 -28.90
C PRO A 460 -27.59 12.43 -27.82
N ASN A 461 -28.19 11.49 -27.06
CA ASN A 461 -29.17 11.81 -26.02
C ASN A 461 -28.48 12.35 -24.75
N SER A 462 -28.82 13.57 -24.31
CA SER A 462 -28.14 14.23 -23.19
C SER A 462 -28.30 13.54 -21.83
N ILE A 463 -29.38 12.78 -21.59
CA ILE A 463 -29.53 11.99 -20.37
C ILE A 463 -28.51 10.85 -20.33
N LYS A 464 -28.30 10.16 -21.46
CA LYS A 464 -27.24 9.14 -21.55
C LYS A 464 -25.84 9.75 -21.45
N ARG A 465 -25.57 10.84 -22.18
CA ARG A 465 -24.27 11.55 -22.12
C ARG A 465 -23.87 11.92 -20.69
N GLN A 466 -24.82 12.41 -19.88
CA GLN A 466 -24.58 12.69 -18.46
C GLN A 466 -24.02 11.48 -17.70
N VAL A 467 -24.62 10.30 -17.87
CA VAL A 467 -24.17 9.07 -17.18
C VAL A 467 -22.75 8.71 -17.59
N THR A 468 -22.42 8.78 -18.88
CA THR A 468 -21.05 8.55 -19.38
C THR A 468 -20.06 9.58 -18.83
N ILE A 469 -20.45 10.86 -18.75
CA ILE A 469 -19.62 11.93 -18.21
C ILE A 469 -19.39 11.74 -16.69
N TYR A 470 -20.41 11.31 -15.94
CA TYR A 470 -20.26 10.94 -14.53
C TYR A 470 -19.35 9.71 -14.36
N ALA A 471 -19.43 8.72 -15.25
CA ALA A 471 -18.53 7.55 -15.26
C ALA A 471 -17.07 7.94 -15.58
N LEU A 472 -16.85 8.84 -16.54
CA LEU A 472 -15.53 9.41 -16.81
C LEU A 472 -15.01 10.22 -15.60
N GLY A 473 -15.88 10.98 -14.92
CA GLY A 473 -15.56 11.69 -13.67
C GLY A 473 -15.22 10.75 -12.50
N ASN A 474 -15.84 9.57 -12.44
CA ASN A 474 -15.52 8.50 -11.49
C ASN A 474 -14.12 7.89 -11.74
N TYR A 475 -13.76 7.75 -13.02
CA TYR A 475 -12.41 7.34 -13.44
C TYR A 475 -11.32 8.38 -13.06
N ALA A 476 -11.70 9.63 -12.79
CA ALA A 476 -10.89 10.60 -12.03
C ALA A 476 -9.45 10.79 -12.55
N ASP A 477 -9.25 10.78 -13.87
CA ASP A 477 -7.92 10.92 -14.48
C ASP A 477 -7.74 12.21 -15.26
N SER A 478 -6.49 12.68 -15.31
CA SER A 478 -6.02 13.69 -16.26
C SER A 478 -6.45 13.43 -17.72
N LYS A 479 -6.50 12.16 -18.15
CA LYS A 479 -6.89 11.76 -19.52
C LYS A 479 -8.28 12.23 -19.94
N ILE A 480 -9.19 12.55 -19.01
CA ILE A 480 -10.55 12.99 -19.35
C ILE A 480 -10.67 14.49 -19.62
N LEU A 481 -9.63 15.29 -19.32
CA LEU A 481 -9.73 16.76 -19.30
C LEU A 481 -10.15 17.37 -20.64
N GLU A 482 -9.60 16.90 -21.76
CA GLU A 482 -9.99 17.41 -23.10
C GLU A 482 -11.44 17.08 -23.45
N THR A 483 -11.93 15.89 -23.05
CA THR A 483 -13.34 15.52 -23.17
C THR A 483 -14.21 16.46 -22.33
N LEU A 484 -13.85 16.71 -21.07
CA LEU A 484 -14.62 17.61 -20.20
C LEU A 484 -14.60 19.06 -20.72
N LYS A 485 -13.49 19.57 -21.27
CA LYS A 485 -13.44 20.90 -21.91
C LYS A 485 -14.44 21.04 -23.07
N GLN A 486 -14.66 19.97 -23.82
CA GLN A 486 -15.66 19.92 -24.90
C GLN A 486 -17.09 19.91 -24.32
N GLU A 487 -17.40 19.01 -23.37
CA GLU A 487 -18.74 18.92 -22.77
C GLU A 487 -19.12 20.16 -21.93
N LEU A 488 -18.14 20.82 -21.29
CA LEU A 488 -18.29 22.14 -20.63
C LEU A 488 -18.72 23.25 -21.61
N SER A 489 -18.52 23.06 -22.91
CA SER A 489 -18.91 23.99 -23.97
C SER A 489 -20.25 23.62 -24.62
N SER A 490 -20.95 22.59 -24.11
CA SER A 490 -22.25 22.13 -24.63
C SER A 490 -23.35 23.18 -24.47
N SER A 491 -24.25 23.27 -25.45
CA SER A 491 -25.49 24.05 -25.33
C SER A 491 -26.46 23.46 -24.29
N ASP A 492 -26.43 22.14 -24.10
CA ASP A 492 -27.26 21.43 -23.12
C ASP A 492 -26.74 21.67 -21.69
N GLU A 493 -27.62 22.19 -20.84
CA GLU A 493 -27.33 22.55 -19.44
C GLU A 493 -26.92 21.34 -18.61
N ASP A 494 -27.61 20.21 -18.76
CA ASP A 494 -27.37 19.04 -17.94
C ASP A 494 -26.08 18.33 -18.35
N VAL A 495 -25.70 18.39 -19.63
CA VAL A 495 -24.37 17.97 -20.11
C VAL A 495 -23.27 18.84 -19.48
N ARG A 496 -23.43 20.17 -19.46
CA ARG A 496 -22.45 21.05 -18.78
C ARG A 496 -22.38 20.75 -17.28
N LYS A 497 -23.53 20.57 -16.62
CA LYS A 497 -23.63 20.20 -15.19
C LYS A 497 -22.82 18.92 -14.90
N ALA A 498 -23.01 17.86 -15.70
CA ALA A 498 -22.23 16.63 -15.54
C ALA A 498 -20.73 16.85 -15.78
N ALA A 499 -20.36 17.64 -16.80
CA ALA A 499 -18.97 17.92 -17.12
C ALA A 499 -18.25 18.72 -16.01
N VAL A 500 -18.96 19.65 -15.37
CA VAL A 500 -18.51 20.36 -14.18
C VAL A 500 -18.31 19.38 -13.00
N TYR A 501 -19.29 18.52 -12.71
CA TYR A 501 -19.19 17.55 -11.62
C TYR A 501 -18.08 16.52 -11.80
N ALA A 502 -17.70 16.21 -13.05
CA ALA A 502 -16.62 15.28 -13.36
C ALA A 502 -15.21 15.83 -13.00
N LEU A 503 -15.05 17.15 -12.84
CA LEU A 503 -13.78 17.77 -12.41
C LEU A 503 -13.40 17.48 -10.95
N ARG A 504 -14.37 17.03 -10.13
CA ARG A 504 -14.26 16.97 -8.66
C ARG A 504 -13.10 16.12 -8.11
N PHE A 505 -12.66 15.09 -8.84
CA PHE A 505 -11.62 14.15 -8.39
C PHE A 505 -10.31 14.20 -9.20
N ILE A 506 -10.20 15.07 -10.22
CA ILE A 506 -8.98 15.17 -11.04
C ILE A 506 -7.93 15.96 -10.25
N ASN A 507 -6.88 15.30 -9.74
CA ASN A 507 -5.86 15.92 -8.90
C ASN A 507 -4.82 16.75 -9.69
N LEU A 508 -5.30 17.80 -10.36
CA LEU A 508 -4.55 18.81 -11.11
C LEU A 508 -5.13 20.20 -10.83
N ALA A 509 -4.36 21.25 -11.11
CA ALA A 509 -4.78 22.65 -10.91
C ALA A 509 -5.72 23.19 -12.00
N GLU A 510 -5.63 22.70 -13.24
CA GLU A 510 -6.49 23.16 -14.35
C GLU A 510 -8.01 22.96 -14.07
N PRO A 511 -8.48 21.86 -13.46
CA PRO A 511 -9.82 21.75 -12.91
C PRO A 511 -10.28 22.94 -12.05
N ASP A 512 -9.40 23.52 -11.22
CA ASP A 512 -9.73 24.67 -10.37
C ASP A 512 -9.92 25.94 -11.21
N ASP A 513 -9.12 26.11 -12.27
CA ASP A 513 -9.29 27.22 -13.22
C ASP A 513 -10.58 27.08 -14.04
N LEU A 514 -10.96 25.85 -14.40
CA LEU A 514 -12.23 25.56 -15.05
C LEU A 514 -13.43 25.82 -14.12
N LEU A 515 -13.37 25.38 -12.86
CA LEU A 515 -14.40 25.64 -11.85
C LEU A 515 -14.53 27.15 -11.56
N ALA A 516 -13.41 27.85 -11.37
CA ALA A 516 -13.37 29.30 -11.19
C ALA A 516 -13.86 30.06 -12.44
N LYS A 517 -13.70 29.51 -13.66
CA LYS A 517 -14.31 30.05 -14.88
C LYS A 517 -15.83 29.85 -14.90
N VAL A 518 -16.35 28.70 -14.43
CA VAL A 518 -17.80 28.44 -14.34
C VAL A 518 -18.46 29.38 -13.34
N LEU A 519 -17.94 29.48 -12.10
CA LEU A 519 -18.49 30.37 -11.07
C LEU A 519 -18.58 31.85 -11.50
N ARG A 520 -17.70 32.29 -12.40
CA ARG A 520 -17.66 33.68 -12.93
C ARG A 520 -18.62 33.95 -14.10
N ASN A 521 -19.04 32.93 -14.86
CA ASN A 521 -19.64 33.13 -16.19
C ASN A 521 -20.95 32.35 -16.44
N GLU A 522 -21.24 31.29 -15.69
CA GLU A 522 -22.43 30.49 -15.90
C GLU A 522 -23.69 31.17 -15.33
N LYS A 523 -24.78 31.07 -16.08
CA LYS A 523 -26.08 31.71 -15.82
C LYS A 523 -27.13 30.73 -15.31
N ARG A 524 -26.86 29.43 -15.40
CA ARG A 524 -27.75 28.34 -14.98
C ARG A 524 -27.38 27.86 -13.58
N GLU A 525 -28.29 28.12 -12.64
CA GLU A 525 -28.15 27.78 -11.22
C GLU A 525 -27.72 26.33 -10.99
N SER A 526 -28.26 25.36 -11.74
CA SER A 526 -27.93 23.93 -11.59
C SER A 526 -26.45 23.62 -11.85
N VAL A 527 -25.84 24.31 -12.82
CA VAL A 527 -24.44 24.13 -13.22
C VAL A 527 -23.52 24.84 -12.22
N THR A 528 -23.90 26.04 -11.75
CA THR A 528 -23.18 26.75 -10.69
C THR A 528 -23.22 25.99 -9.36
N LEU A 529 -24.36 25.41 -8.99
CA LEU A 529 -24.48 24.49 -7.85
C LEU A 529 -23.54 23.29 -8.01
N SER A 530 -23.53 22.67 -9.18
CA SER A 530 -22.67 21.52 -9.45
C SER A 530 -21.17 21.87 -9.40
N ALA A 531 -20.78 23.10 -9.74
CA ALA A 531 -19.42 23.60 -9.55
C ALA A 531 -19.06 23.70 -8.06
N LEU A 532 -19.95 24.25 -7.25
CA LEU A 532 -19.76 24.34 -5.80
C LEU A 532 -19.77 22.94 -5.13
N GLU A 533 -20.57 22.00 -5.63
CA GLU A 533 -20.51 20.60 -5.20
C GLU A 533 -19.18 19.94 -5.60
N ALA A 534 -18.68 20.17 -6.82
CA ALA A 534 -17.37 19.65 -7.25
C ALA A 534 -16.22 20.23 -6.42
N ILE A 535 -16.28 21.51 -6.06
CA ILE A 535 -15.34 22.19 -5.15
C ILE A 535 -15.34 21.54 -3.75
N SER A 536 -16.48 20.99 -3.28
CA SER A 536 -16.58 20.35 -1.97
C SER A 536 -15.72 19.08 -1.81
N PHE A 537 -15.25 18.48 -2.90
CA PHE A 537 -14.34 17.32 -2.92
C PHE A 537 -12.86 17.70 -3.13
N ARG A 538 -12.56 18.98 -3.30
CA ARG A 538 -11.24 19.49 -3.71
C ARG A 538 -10.61 20.33 -2.60
N LYS A 539 -9.28 20.43 -2.61
CA LYS A 539 -8.56 21.40 -1.79
C LYS A 539 -8.83 22.80 -2.36
N GLN A 540 -9.63 23.59 -1.65
CA GLN A 540 -10.03 24.93 -2.09
C GLN A 540 -8.81 25.87 -2.21
N ARG A 541 -8.82 26.71 -3.25
CA ARG A 541 -7.78 27.70 -3.57
C ARG A 541 -8.31 29.09 -3.22
N ASP A 542 -7.45 30.01 -2.78
CA ASP A 542 -7.88 31.29 -2.20
C ASP A 542 -8.74 32.17 -3.15
N ASP A 543 -8.54 32.06 -4.46
CA ASP A 543 -9.36 32.74 -5.47
C ASP A 543 -10.76 32.10 -5.63
N ILE A 544 -10.86 30.77 -5.50
CA ILE A 544 -12.16 30.06 -5.45
C ILE A 544 -12.90 30.46 -4.18
N VAL A 545 -12.25 30.43 -3.01
CA VAL A 545 -12.85 30.89 -1.74
C VAL A 545 -13.32 32.35 -1.85
N SER A 546 -12.59 33.19 -2.59
CA SER A 546 -12.98 34.58 -2.85
C SER A 546 -14.20 34.70 -3.79
N LEU A 547 -14.34 33.83 -4.80
CA LEU A 547 -15.55 33.73 -5.62
C LEU A 547 -16.74 33.21 -4.81
N GLU A 548 -16.53 32.22 -3.95
CA GLU A 548 -17.57 31.70 -3.06
C GLU A 548 -18.05 32.77 -2.08
N ARG A 549 -17.17 33.63 -1.55
CA ARG A 549 -17.57 34.81 -0.75
C ARG A 549 -18.50 35.74 -1.53
N ILE A 550 -18.13 36.08 -2.77
CA ILE A 550 -18.97 36.92 -3.65
C ILE A 550 -20.34 36.25 -3.84
N LEU A 551 -20.39 34.94 -4.09
CA LEU A 551 -21.66 34.19 -4.21
C LEU A 551 -22.46 34.15 -2.89
N LEU A 552 -21.81 34.15 -1.71
CA LEU A 552 -22.49 34.24 -0.42
C LEU A 552 -23.10 35.63 -0.17
N HIS A 553 -22.49 36.71 -0.65
CA HIS A 553 -23.00 38.06 -0.45
C HIS A 553 -23.98 38.52 -1.53
N GLU A 554 -23.80 38.09 -2.78
CA GLU A 554 -24.47 38.66 -3.96
C GLU A 554 -25.46 37.70 -4.65
N SER A 555 -25.35 36.37 -4.45
CA SER A 555 -26.24 35.44 -5.14
C SER A 555 -27.68 35.51 -4.61
N PRO A 556 -28.70 35.74 -5.46
CA PRO A 556 -30.10 35.70 -5.04
C PRO A 556 -30.54 34.28 -4.65
N SER A 557 -29.90 33.24 -5.22
CA SER A 557 -30.23 31.84 -4.94
C SER A 557 -29.84 31.43 -3.52
N GLU A 558 -30.83 31.03 -2.73
CA GLU A 558 -30.61 30.42 -1.42
C GLU A 558 -29.82 29.10 -1.54
N LEU A 559 -30.05 28.30 -2.58
CA LEU A 559 -29.35 27.03 -2.78
C LEU A 559 -27.83 27.24 -2.97
N ILE A 560 -27.46 28.25 -3.76
CA ILE A 560 -26.05 28.63 -3.96
C ILE A 560 -25.43 29.08 -2.63
N ARG A 561 -26.12 29.93 -1.86
CA ARG A 561 -25.62 30.37 -0.54
C ARG A 561 -25.51 29.22 0.46
N MET A 562 -26.43 28.25 0.46
CA MET A 562 -26.31 27.03 1.27
C MET A 562 -25.11 26.16 0.88
N GLN A 563 -24.89 25.92 -0.42
CA GLN A 563 -23.78 25.07 -0.86
C GLN A 563 -22.42 25.75 -0.64
N VAL A 564 -22.31 27.09 -0.75
CA VAL A 564 -21.13 27.85 -0.30
C VAL A 564 -20.91 27.67 1.20
N LEU A 565 -21.95 27.82 2.04
CA LEU A 565 -21.80 27.66 3.50
C LEU A 565 -21.38 26.24 3.88
N LYS A 566 -21.86 25.23 3.16
CA LYS A 566 -21.39 23.84 3.29
C LYS A 566 -19.89 23.74 2.94
N ASN A 567 -19.44 24.34 1.85
CA ASN A 567 -18.02 24.38 1.47
C ASN A 567 -17.15 25.08 2.51
N PHE A 568 -17.58 26.24 3.00
CA PHE A 568 -16.93 26.97 4.10
C PHE A 568 -16.90 26.18 5.42
N SER A 569 -17.90 25.32 5.67
CA SER A 569 -17.88 24.43 6.83
C SER A 569 -16.83 23.32 6.72
N LEU A 570 -16.51 22.87 5.49
CA LEU A 570 -15.48 21.84 5.25
C LEU A 570 -14.06 22.39 5.41
N ILE A 571 -13.84 23.69 5.13
CA ILE A 571 -12.54 24.35 5.28
C ILE A 571 -12.42 25.25 6.53
N GLY A 572 -13.38 25.17 7.46
CA GLY A 572 -13.30 25.84 8.76
C GLY A 572 -13.51 27.36 8.78
N LEU A 573 -14.10 27.96 7.74
CA LEU A 573 -14.33 29.41 7.66
C LEU A 573 -15.53 29.88 8.51
N GLN A 574 -15.42 29.70 9.83
CA GLN A 574 -16.46 30.03 10.81
C GLN A 574 -16.93 31.50 10.75
N ASN A 575 -16.07 32.44 10.33
CA ASN A 575 -16.42 33.86 10.23
C ASN A 575 -17.51 34.13 9.20
N GLU A 576 -17.42 33.51 8.01
CA GLU A 576 -18.40 33.64 6.93
C GLU A 576 -19.74 33.01 7.33
N ILE A 577 -19.69 31.87 8.03
CA ILE A 577 -20.88 31.18 8.52
C ILE A 577 -21.54 31.99 9.64
N ASN A 578 -20.78 32.62 10.53
CA ASN A 578 -21.32 33.55 11.53
C ASN A 578 -21.90 34.82 10.90
N TYR A 579 -21.29 35.36 9.83
CA TYR A 579 -21.87 36.45 9.04
C TYR A 579 -23.24 36.03 8.50
N ALA A 580 -23.32 34.91 7.78
CA ALA A 580 -24.57 34.44 7.20
C ALA A 580 -25.65 34.16 8.25
N LYS A 581 -25.28 33.55 9.39
CA LYS A 581 -26.20 33.32 10.52
C LYS A 581 -26.84 34.60 11.06
N ASN A 582 -26.08 35.70 11.11
CA ASN A 582 -26.53 36.97 11.69
C ASN A 582 -27.19 37.90 10.67
N TYR A 583 -26.72 37.89 9.41
CA TYR A 583 -26.96 38.97 8.44
C TYR A 583 -27.52 38.53 7.07
N ASP A 584 -27.61 37.24 6.75
CA ASP A 584 -28.29 36.82 5.50
C ASP A 584 -29.77 37.24 5.55
N SER A 585 -30.31 37.72 4.43
CA SER A 585 -31.71 38.17 4.34
C SER A 585 -32.71 37.03 4.57
N ALA A 586 -32.39 35.81 4.12
CA ALA A 586 -33.25 34.65 4.17
C ALA A 586 -33.12 33.87 5.50
N LYS A 587 -34.26 33.62 6.17
CA LYS A 587 -34.31 32.90 7.45
C LYS A 587 -33.79 31.47 7.34
N SER A 588 -34.07 30.81 6.22
CA SER A 588 -33.56 29.50 5.81
C SER A 588 -32.02 29.44 5.90
N ILE A 589 -31.33 30.42 5.32
CA ILE A 589 -29.87 30.52 5.35
C ILE A 589 -29.36 30.76 6.77
N ARG A 590 -29.99 31.68 7.52
CA ARG A 590 -29.60 31.95 8.91
C ARG A 590 -29.66 30.68 9.78
N THR A 591 -30.73 29.89 9.66
CA THR A 591 -30.88 28.61 10.36
C THR A 591 -29.95 27.52 9.82
N TYR A 592 -29.66 27.50 8.51
CA TYR A 592 -28.68 26.55 7.95
C TYR A 592 -27.26 26.81 8.46
N ALA A 593 -26.85 28.09 8.50
CA ALA A 593 -25.58 28.52 9.08
C ALA A 593 -25.48 28.21 10.58
N GLU A 594 -26.57 28.40 11.35
CA GLU A 594 -26.62 28.02 12.76
C GLU A 594 -26.39 26.52 12.98
N ASN A 595 -27.03 25.68 12.17
CA ASN A 595 -26.85 24.23 12.22
C ASN A 595 -25.43 23.80 11.82
N LEU A 596 -24.81 24.46 10.83
CA LEU A 596 -23.41 24.20 10.48
C LEU A 596 -22.45 24.58 11.61
N LEU A 597 -22.72 25.66 12.36
CA LEU A 597 -21.90 26.07 13.50
C LEU A 597 -21.93 25.08 14.68
N LEU A 598 -22.90 24.17 14.74
CA LEU A 598 -22.88 23.06 15.71
C LEU A 598 -21.71 22.10 15.48
N ARG A 599 -21.24 21.94 14.23
CA ARG A 599 -20.09 21.09 13.87
C ARG A 599 -18.77 21.56 14.50
N PHE A 600 -18.67 22.84 14.86
CA PHE A 600 -17.48 23.42 15.51
C PHE A 600 -17.59 23.52 17.03
N LYS A 601 -18.69 23.01 17.63
CA LYS A 601 -18.89 22.97 19.10
C LYS A 601 -18.54 21.62 19.72
N TYR A 602 -18.27 20.62 18.89
CA TYR A 602 -17.93 19.27 19.29
C TYR A 602 -16.74 18.81 18.44
N ASP A 603 -15.56 18.76 19.05
CA ASP A 603 -14.40 18.10 18.42
C ASP A 603 -14.69 16.59 18.33
N PHE A 604 -14.60 16.04 17.12
CA PHE A 604 -14.85 14.62 16.80
C PHE A 604 -13.61 13.98 16.16
#